data_AF-A0A7Y8WPN3-F1
#
_entry.id   AF-A0A7Y8WPN3-F1
#
_cell.length_a   1.000
_cell.length_b   1.000
_cell.length_c   1.000
_cell.angle_alpha   90.00
_cell.angle_beta   90.00
_cell.angle_gamma   90.00
#
_symmetry.space_group_name_H-M   'P 1'
#
loop_
_entity.id
_entity.type
_entity.pdbx_description
1 polymer ?
#
loop_
_entity_poly.entity_id
_entity_poly.type
_entity_poly.pdbx_seq_one_letter_code
_entity_poly.pdbx_strand_id
1 'polypeptide(L)'
;MKRWRKLFTVSLAVLLLFSSVAMISAEEIKQEQSTLLLVPLDDRPANVYFPQKVGASAGIEVIPPPKEMTGKFTQPGNGDEISKWQVENGDQADGFVISTSMLAYGGLVASRIGVKSLEEATKDIQVIKELKKLYPEKPVYIFDTI
;
A
#
# COMPACT_ATOMS: atom_id res chain seq x y z
N MET A 1 29.84 -57.18 11.58
CA MET A 1 28.98 -56.22 12.31
C MET A 1 29.63 -54.85 12.58
N LYS A 2 30.82 -54.76 13.21
CA LYS A 2 31.48 -53.45 13.52
C LYS A 2 31.83 -52.58 12.29
N ARG A 3 32.26 -53.18 11.17
CA ARG A 3 32.59 -52.45 9.92
C ARG A 3 31.36 -51.82 9.25
N TRP A 4 30.23 -52.53 9.22
CA TRP A 4 28.97 -52.02 8.68
C TRP A 4 28.38 -50.87 9.50
N ARG A 5 28.45 -50.94 10.84
CA ARG A 5 28.06 -49.81 11.70
C ARG A 5 28.89 -48.55 11.40
N LYS A 6 30.20 -48.68 11.21
CA LYS A 6 31.08 -47.54 10.86
C LYS A 6 30.71 -46.93 9.51
N LEU A 7 30.50 -47.76 8.48
CA LEU A 7 30.08 -47.30 7.15
C LEU A 7 28.73 -46.57 7.20
N PHE A 8 27.77 -47.09 7.98
CA PHE A 8 26.47 -46.47 8.14
C PHE A 8 26.54 -45.11 8.85
N THR A 9 27.34 -45.00 9.92
CA THR A 9 27.55 -43.71 10.62
C THR A 9 28.27 -42.68 9.77
N VAL A 10 29.23 -43.08 8.94
CA VAL A 10 29.93 -42.15 8.03
C VAL A 10 28.97 -41.66 6.95
N SER A 11 28.18 -42.57 6.36
CA SER A 11 27.16 -42.20 5.38
C SER A 11 26.10 -41.25 5.96
N LEU A 12 25.63 -41.52 7.18
CA LEU A 12 24.68 -40.65 7.87
C LEU A 12 25.29 -39.27 8.21
N ALA A 13 26.55 -39.22 8.66
CA ALA A 13 27.25 -37.97 8.94
C ALA A 13 27.45 -37.13 7.67
N VAL A 14 27.78 -37.78 6.55
CA VAL A 14 27.89 -37.13 5.24
C VAL A 14 26.53 -36.60 4.79
N LEU A 15 25.46 -37.39 4.90
CA LEU A 15 24.09 -36.95 4.59
C LEU A 15 23.65 -35.74 5.43
N LEU A 16 23.96 -35.75 6.73
CA LEU A 16 23.65 -34.63 7.63
C LEU A 16 24.47 -33.38 7.26
N LEU A 17 25.75 -33.53 6.94
CA LEU A 17 26.60 -32.41 6.50
C LEU A 17 26.13 -31.82 5.15
N PHE A 18 25.71 -32.66 4.20
CA PHE A 18 25.14 -32.20 2.93
C PHE A 18 23.78 -31.49 3.12
N SER A 19 22.96 -31.94 4.08
CA SER A 19 21.68 -31.28 4.38
C SER A 19 21.85 -29.87 4.95
N SER A 20 22.89 -29.63 5.76
CA SER A 20 23.19 -28.30 6.30
C SER A 20 23.68 -27.31 5.24
N VAL A 21 24.38 -27.78 4.20
CA VAL A 21 24.86 -26.91 3.11
C VAL A 21 23.69 -26.49 2.19
N ALA A 22 22.73 -27.38 1.95
CA ALA A 22 21.53 -27.06 1.17
C ALA A 22 20.63 -26.01 1.84
N MET A 23 20.59 -25.94 3.17
CA MET A 23 19.84 -24.91 3.91
C MET A 23 20.50 -23.52 3.86
N ILE A 24 21.83 -23.45 3.71
CA ILE A 24 22.57 -22.17 3.68
C ILE A 24 22.43 -21.45 2.32
N SER A 25 22.07 -22.17 1.25
CA SER A 25 22.00 -21.65 -0.12
C SER A 25 20.60 -21.19 -0.56
N ALA A 26 19.62 -21.17 0.33
CA ALA A 26 18.34 -20.50 0.06
C ALA A 26 18.50 -19.01 0.39
N GLU A 27 19.16 -18.27 -0.49
CA GLU A 27 19.11 -16.81 -0.46
C GLU A 27 17.64 -16.43 -0.71
N GLU A 28 16.98 -15.86 0.30
CA GLU A 28 15.62 -15.33 0.14
C GLU A 28 15.66 -14.33 -1.01
N ILE A 29 15.09 -14.69 -2.15
CA ILE A 29 14.81 -13.73 -3.22
C ILE A 29 13.77 -12.80 -2.61
N LYS A 30 14.24 -11.70 -2.02
CA LYS A 30 13.39 -10.63 -1.52
C LYS A 30 12.77 -9.99 -2.76
N GLN A 31 11.61 -10.52 -3.14
CA GLN A 31 10.84 -9.96 -4.24
C GLN A 31 10.56 -8.50 -3.87
N GLU A 32 11.03 -7.57 -4.69
CA GLU A 32 10.81 -6.14 -4.45
C GLU A 32 9.29 -5.93 -4.38
N GLN A 33 8.80 -5.56 -3.19
CA GLN A 33 7.38 -5.43 -2.93
C GLN A 33 6.93 -4.08 -3.49
N SER A 34 6.03 -4.09 -4.47
CA SER A 34 5.50 -2.82 -5.01
C SER A 34 4.75 -2.06 -3.93
N THR A 35 4.89 -0.74 -3.92
CA THR A 35 4.27 0.14 -2.92
C THR A 35 3.22 1.05 -3.57
N LEU A 36 2.02 1.10 -3.01
CA LEU A 36 0.94 1.98 -3.47
C LEU A 36 0.53 2.95 -2.35
N LEU A 37 0.42 4.25 -2.67
CA LEU A 37 -0.28 5.19 -1.80
C LEU A 37 -1.78 5.08 -2.03
N LEU A 38 -2.53 4.97 -0.94
CA LEU A 38 -3.99 4.92 -0.96
C LEU A 38 -4.57 6.17 -0.32
N VAL A 39 -5.35 6.94 -1.06
CA VAL A 39 -6.32 7.88 -0.48
C VAL A 39 -7.66 7.16 -0.35
N PRO A 40 -8.05 6.75 0.88
CA PRO A 40 -9.27 6.00 1.09
C PRO A 40 -10.51 6.90 0.99
N LEU A 41 -11.68 6.31 0.82
CA LEU A 41 -12.96 7.04 0.85
C LEU A 41 -13.30 7.63 2.22
N ASP A 42 -12.92 6.96 3.31
CA ASP A 42 -13.07 7.38 4.71
C ASP A 42 -12.29 6.43 5.64
N ASP A 43 -12.46 6.59 6.95
CA ASP A 43 -11.74 5.86 8.00
C ASP A 43 -12.26 4.43 8.26
N ARG A 44 -13.34 4.00 7.60
CA ARG A 44 -13.96 2.70 7.88
C ARG A 44 -13.06 1.56 7.40
N PRO A 45 -13.08 0.38 8.07
CA PRO A 45 -12.21 -0.75 7.72
C PRO A 45 -12.29 -1.19 6.27
N ALA A 46 -13.46 -1.04 5.64
CA ALA A 46 -13.65 -1.36 4.23
C ALA A 46 -12.77 -0.53 3.28
N ASN A 47 -12.39 0.68 3.68
CA ASN A 47 -11.67 1.63 2.85
C ASN A 47 -10.18 1.73 3.19
N VAL A 48 -9.75 1.19 4.34
CA VAL A 48 -8.34 1.23 4.78
C VAL A 48 -7.82 -0.18 5.02
N TYR A 49 -8.40 -0.88 5.99
CA TYR A 49 -7.92 -2.20 6.41
C TYR A 49 -8.02 -3.26 5.30
N PHE A 50 -9.16 -3.37 4.60
CA PHE A 50 -9.30 -4.37 3.55
C PHE A 50 -8.37 -4.11 2.34
N PRO A 51 -8.25 -2.88 1.80
CA PRO A 51 -7.25 -2.58 0.77
C PRO A 51 -5.82 -2.96 1.19
N GLN A 52 -5.44 -2.68 2.44
CA GLN A 52 -4.13 -3.08 2.96
C GLN A 52 -3.95 -4.60 3.00
N LYS A 53 -4.97 -5.35 3.44
CA LYS A 53 -4.89 -6.83 3.47
C LYS A 53 -4.90 -7.45 2.09
N VAL A 54 -5.67 -6.90 1.16
CA VAL A 54 -5.68 -7.35 -0.24
C VAL A 54 -4.32 -7.09 -0.88
N GLY A 55 -3.78 -5.88 -0.73
CA GLY A 55 -2.43 -5.55 -1.20
C GLY A 55 -1.39 -6.52 -0.64
N ALA A 56 -1.36 -6.71 0.68
CA ALA A 56 -0.42 -7.62 1.32
C ALA A 56 -0.53 -9.06 0.79
N SER A 57 -1.75 -9.55 0.52
CA SER A 57 -1.97 -10.87 -0.07
C SER A 57 -1.46 -11.00 -1.51
N ALA A 58 -1.34 -9.86 -2.22
CA ALA A 58 -0.82 -9.77 -3.58
C ALA A 58 0.68 -9.41 -3.63
N GLY A 59 1.37 -9.32 -2.48
CA GLY A 59 2.76 -8.85 -2.45
C GLY A 59 2.89 -7.36 -2.81
N ILE A 60 1.92 -6.54 -2.39
CA ILE A 60 1.89 -5.08 -2.60
C ILE A 60 1.74 -4.41 -1.22
N GLU A 61 2.64 -3.49 -0.88
CA GLU A 61 2.47 -2.64 0.29
C GLU A 61 1.50 -1.50 -0.04
N VAL A 62 0.48 -1.31 0.81
CA VAL A 62 -0.51 -0.25 0.64
C VAL A 62 -0.44 0.70 1.83
N ILE A 63 -0.05 1.94 1.56
CA ILE A 63 0.19 2.96 2.57
C ILE A 63 -0.94 4.00 2.51
N PRO A 64 -1.83 4.04 3.51
CA PRO A 64 -2.81 5.12 3.65
C PRO A 64 -2.18 6.37 4.30
N PRO A 65 -2.83 7.55 4.20
CA PRO A 65 -2.41 8.72 4.97
C PRO A 65 -2.55 8.47 6.48
N PRO A 66 -1.89 9.30 7.31
CA PRO A 66 -2.16 9.37 8.75
C PRO A 66 -3.66 9.49 9.03
N LYS A 67 -4.14 8.76 10.05
CA LYS A 67 -5.57 8.65 10.35
C LYS A 67 -6.21 9.99 10.68
N GLU A 68 -5.42 10.88 11.27
CA GLU A 68 -5.83 12.23 11.67
C GLU A 68 -6.29 13.07 10.46
N MET A 69 -5.74 12.78 9.27
CA MET A 69 -6.12 13.47 8.03
C MET A 69 -7.40 12.91 7.39
N THR A 70 -7.78 11.66 7.70
CA THR A 70 -8.89 10.97 7.01
C THR A 70 -10.26 11.35 7.58
N GLY A 71 -10.29 12.07 8.71
CA GLY A 71 -11.51 12.39 9.42
C GLY A 71 -12.05 11.19 10.22
N LYS A 72 -13.24 11.35 10.79
CA LYS A 72 -13.89 10.31 11.60
C LYS A 72 -15.40 10.50 11.63
N PHE A 73 -16.14 9.48 11.20
CA PHE A 73 -17.61 9.49 11.19
C PHE A 73 -18.21 10.69 10.43
N THR A 74 -18.73 11.70 11.11
CA THR A 74 -19.28 12.92 10.51
C THR A 74 -18.27 14.06 10.41
N GLN A 75 -17.08 13.90 10.98
CA GLN A 75 -15.98 14.84 10.81
C GLN A 75 -15.30 14.57 9.46
N PRO A 76 -15.33 15.52 8.50
CA PRO A 76 -14.67 15.34 7.22
C PRO A 76 -13.15 15.20 7.38
N GLY A 77 -12.54 14.44 6.48
CA GLY A 77 -11.10 14.43 6.28
C GLY A 77 -10.60 15.73 5.64
N ASN A 78 -9.29 15.93 5.74
CA ASN A 78 -8.61 17.11 5.23
C ASN A 78 -7.94 16.79 3.88
N GLY A 79 -8.66 17.05 2.79
CA GLY A 79 -8.18 16.83 1.42
C GLY A 79 -6.89 17.59 1.09
N ASP A 80 -6.68 18.77 1.68
CA ASP A 80 -5.47 19.57 1.46
C ASP A 80 -4.24 18.92 2.13
N GLU A 81 -4.38 18.43 3.35
CA GLU A 81 -3.31 17.70 4.04
C GLU A 81 -2.98 16.38 3.35
N ILE A 82 -4.01 15.64 2.91
CA ILE A 82 -3.83 14.41 2.14
C ILE A 82 -3.13 14.69 0.80
N SER A 83 -3.45 15.81 0.14
CA SER A 83 -2.80 16.23 -1.09
C SER A 83 -1.30 16.46 -0.90
N LYS A 84 -0.92 17.19 0.16
CA LYS A 84 0.49 17.40 0.53
C LYS A 84 1.19 16.10 0.86
N TRP A 85 0.55 15.26 1.66
CA TRP A 85 1.08 13.95 2.03
C TRP A 85 1.39 13.09 0.79
N GLN A 86 0.51 13.06 -0.22
CA GLN A 86 0.77 12.30 -1.46
C GLN A 86 1.99 12.81 -2.22
N VAL A 87 2.16 14.13 -2.32
CA VAL A 87 3.31 14.74 -3.01
C VAL A 87 4.61 14.45 -2.24
N GLU A 88 4.59 14.61 -0.92
CA GLU A 88 5.75 14.35 -0.05
C GLU A 88 6.18 12.88 -0.03
N ASN A 89 5.23 11.96 -0.21
CA ASN A 89 5.46 10.52 -0.16
C ASN A 89 5.47 9.87 -1.55
N GLY A 90 5.37 10.67 -2.62
CA GLY A 90 5.25 10.15 -3.98
C GLY A 90 6.48 9.40 -4.46
N ASP A 91 7.68 9.72 -3.93
CA ASP A 91 8.95 9.11 -4.35
C ASP A 91 9.05 7.64 -3.97
N GLN A 92 8.57 7.26 -2.77
CA GLN A 92 8.62 5.90 -2.23
C GLN A 92 7.55 4.96 -2.79
N ALA A 93 6.58 5.48 -3.56
CA ALA A 93 5.49 4.69 -4.09
C ALA A 93 5.69 4.37 -5.57
N ASP A 94 5.24 3.20 -6.00
CA ASP A 94 5.19 2.79 -7.41
C ASP A 94 3.90 3.26 -8.10
N GLY A 95 2.87 3.64 -7.34
CA GLY A 95 1.60 4.12 -7.88
C GLY A 95 0.65 4.67 -6.83
N PHE A 96 -0.49 5.18 -7.30
CA PHE A 96 -1.48 5.87 -6.47
C PHE A 96 -2.88 5.30 -6.70
N VAL A 97 -3.66 5.16 -5.63
CA VAL A 97 -5.09 4.83 -5.67
C VAL A 97 -5.84 5.90 -4.90
N ILE A 98 -6.68 6.68 -5.59
CA ILE A 98 -7.18 7.96 -5.07
C ILE A 98 -8.70 8.03 -5.08
N SER A 99 -9.29 8.27 -3.90
CA SER A 99 -10.68 8.70 -3.79
C SER A 99 -10.83 10.19 -4.06
N THR A 100 -11.54 10.58 -5.11
CA THR A 100 -11.85 12.00 -5.37
C THR A 100 -12.83 12.57 -4.35
N SER A 101 -13.78 11.77 -3.84
CA SER A 101 -14.66 12.18 -2.74
C SER A 101 -13.91 12.57 -1.46
N MET A 102 -12.81 11.88 -1.14
CA MET A 102 -11.96 12.26 0.00
C MET A 102 -11.24 13.58 -0.26
N LEU A 103 -10.61 13.75 -1.43
CA LEU A 103 -9.89 14.99 -1.74
C LEU A 103 -10.83 16.19 -1.84
N ALA A 104 -11.94 16.06 -2.56
CA ALA A 104 -12.87 17.16 -2.78
C ALA A 104 -13.66 17.50 -1.51
N TYR A 105 -14.17 16.51 -0.78
CA TYR A 105 -15.17 16.77 0.27
C TYR A 105 -14.75 16.30 1.67
N GLY A 106 -13.69 15.49 1.80
CA GLY A 106 -13.31 14.88 3.07
C GLY A 106 -14.07 13.58 3.37
N GLY A 107 -14.57 12.89 2.35
CA GLY A 107 -15.09 11.53 2.44
C GLY A 107 -16.59 11.38 2.18
N LEU A 108 -17.11 10.15 2.32
CA LEU A 108 -18.46 9.78 1.84
C LEU A 108 -19.60 10.63 2.40
N VAL A 109 -19.62 10.88 3.71
CA VAL A 109 -20.73 11.64 4.32
C VAL A 109 -20.67 13.10 3.87
N ALA A 110 -19.46 13.66 3.82
CA ALA A 110 -19.23 15.05 3.44
C ALA A 110 -19.49 15.30 1.95
N SER A 111 -19.27 14.31 1.08
CA SER A 111 -19.62 14.44 -0.36
C SER A 111 -21.12 14.51 -0.62
N ARG A 112 -21.96 14.09 0.34
CA ARG A 112 -23.42 14.03 0.19
C ARG A 112 -24.17 15.23 0.75
N ILE A 113 -23.48 16.12 1.45
CA ILE A 113 -24.09 17.33 2.04
C ILE A 113 -23.94 18.58 1.16
N GLY A 114 -23.17 18.50 0.06
CA GLY A 114 -23.13 19.54 -0.97
C GLY A 114 -22.56 20.88 -0.50
N VAL A 115 -21.51 20.87 0.32
CA VAL A 115 -20.97 22.06 0.99
C VAL A 115 -19.95 22.87 0.18
N LYS A 116 -19.46 22.35 -0.95
CA LYS A 116 -18.47 23.03 -1.82
C LYS A 116 -19.04 23.28 -3.21
N SER A 117 -18.62 24.38 -3.81
CA SER A 117 -18.86 24.65 -5.23
C SER A 117 -18.08 23.68 -6.12
N LEU A 118 -18.52 23.54 -7.37
CA LEU A 118 -17.81 22.75 -8.38
C LEU A 118 -16.37 23.25 -8.57
N GLU A 119 -16.15 24.57 -8.50
CA GLU A 119 -14.83 25.16 -8.65
C GLU A 119 -13.89 24.76 -7.51
N GLU A 120 -14.36 24.85 -6.26
CA GLU A 120 -13.59 24.41 -5.08
C GLU A 120 -13.28 22.91 -5.13
N ALA A 121 -14.30 22.08 -5.38
CA ALA A 121 -14.10 20.63 -5.50
C ALA A 121 -13.14 20.25 -6.64
N THR A 122 -13.21 20.97 -7.77
CA THR A 122 -12.30 20.76 -8.91
C THR A 122 -10.87 21.18 -8.56
N LYS A 123 -10.70 22.27 -7.79
CA LYS A 123 -9.40 22.73 -7.32
C LYS A 123 -8.73 21.69 -6.43
N ASP A 124 -9.47 21.10 -5.49
CA ASP A 124 -8.93 20.16 -4.50
C ASP A 124 -8.38 18.88 -5.14
N ILE A 125 -8.98 18.41 -6.25
CA ILE A 125 -8.51 17.23 -6.96
C ILE A 125 -7.34 17.51 -7.92
N GLN A 126 -6.89 18.76 -8.09
CA GLN A 126 -5.79 19.08 -9.02
C GLN A 126 -4.45 18.44 -8.64
N VAL A 127 -4.27 18.01 -7.39
CA VAL A 127 -3.10 17.23 -6.95
C VAL A 127 -2.88 16.00 -7.83
N ILE A 128 -3.93 15.41 -8.40
CA ILE A 128 -3.84 14.27 -9.32
C ILE A 128 -3.00 14.62 -10.56
N LYS A 129 -3.16 15.83 -11.11
CA LYS A 129 -2.36 16.31 -12.24
C LYS A 129 -0.92 16.60 -11.82
N GLU A 130 -0.74 17.13 -10.62
CA GLU A 130 0.59 17.38 -10.05
C GLU A 130 1.37 16.08 -9.88
N LEU A 131 0.76 15.05 -9.29
CA LEU A 131 1.35 13.72 -9.18
C LEU A 131 1.73 13.16 -10.54
N LYS A 132 0.88 13.30 -11.57
CA LYS A 132 1.21 12.79 -12.91
C LYS A 132 2.33 13.59 -13.59
N LYS A 133 2.47 14.87 -13.27
CA LYS A 133 3.58 15.71 -13.75
C LYS A 133 4.90 15.34 -13.07
N LEU A 134 4.88 15.12 -11.75
CA LEU A 134 6.04 14.71 -10.96
C LEU A 134 6.47 13.27 -11.28
N TYR A 135 5.49 12.40 -11.53
CA TYR A 135 5.70 10.97 -11.77
C TYR A 135 5.02 10.50 -13.07
N PRO A 136 5.55 10.86 -14.25
CA PRO A 136 4.94 10.56 -15.54
C PRO A 136 4.72 9.06 -15.78
N GLU A 137 5.58 8.20 -15.26
CA GLU A 137 5.51 6.75 -15.47
C GLU A 137 4.67 6.02 -14.43
N LYS A 138 4.42 6.63 -13.26
CA LYS A 138 3.66 5.97 -12.18
C LYS A 138 2.15 5.91 -12.53
N PRO A 139 1.48 4.76 -12.36
CA PRO A 139 0.04 4.66 -12.54
C PRO A 139 -0.72 5.44 -11.45
N VAL A 140 -1.83 6.06 -11.85
CA VAL A 140 -2.76 6.77 -10.98
C VAL A 140 -4.16 6.22 -11.22
N TYR A 141 -4.68 5.47 -10.26
CA TYR A 141 -6.03 4.94 -10.27
C TYR A 141 -6.95 5.85 -9.47
N ILE A 142 -8.10 6.18 -10.03
CA ILE A 142 -9.03 7.14 -9.45
C ILE A 142 -10.40 6.47 -9.33
N PHE A 143 -11.05 6.65 -8.18
CA PHE A 143 -12.42 6.21 -7.97
C PHE A 143 -13.22 7.27 -7.23
N ASP A 144 -14.54 7.20 -7.38
CA ASP A 144 -15.48 8.08 -6.71
C ASP A 144 -16.70 7.30 -6.22
N THR A 145 -17.51 7.93 -5.38
CA THR A 145 -18.80 7.39 -4.94
C THR A 145 -19.94 8.11 -5.65
N ILE A 146 -20.81 7.34 -6.31
CA ILE A 146 -22.09 7.82 -6.85
C ILE A 146 -23.06 8.14 -5.70
#